data_AF-A0A3A4RG92-F1
#
_entry.id   AF-A0A3A4RG92-F1
#
_cell.length_a   1.000
_cell.length_b   1.000
_cell.length_c   1.000
_cell.angle_alpha   90.00
_cell.angle_beta   90.00
_cell.angle_gamma   90.00
#
_symmetry.space_group_name_H-M   'P 1'
#
loop_
_entity.id
_entity.type
_entity.pdbx_description
1 polymer ?
#
loop_
_entity_poly.entity_id
_entity_poly.type
_entity_poly.pdbx_seq_one_letter_code
_entity_poly.pdbx_strand_id
1 'polypeptide(L)'
;MNIKLIKLKFLKSHILVLLPLGIIILLISSVGLYKTTQYLTPTSISVKGYFRGNGVYIHSYKRRPPGGALHDAPFQSIKMICLCAILAGIVVCSYSIIRFKKLNSNNLLGEIKKDIIQHIRKEFELKLPNNKKALFSLYYISNYDEYHAEENRFIISFKSQYADKTALDFDDLDYLKKLFESFVKHEIRK
;
A
#
# COMPACT_ATOMS: atom_id res chain seq x y z
N MET A 1 3.16 -1.05 -25.11
CA MET A 1 2.74 -0.91 -23.70
C MET A 1 3.93 -0.47 -22.85
N ASN A 2 3.85 0.70 -22.20
CA ASN A 2 4.96 1.32 -21.47
C ASN A 2 5.47 0.43 -20.31
N ILE A 3 6.75 0.05 -20.32
CA ILE A 3 7.41 -0.77 -19.29
C ILE A 3 7.16 -0.22 -17.86
N LYS A 4 7.03 1.10 -17.73
CA LYS A 4 6.69 1.80 -16.47
C LYS A 4 5.34 1.35 -15.89
N LEU A 5 4.34 1.16 -16.74
CA LEU A 5 2.96 0.83 -16.35
C LEU A 5 2.85 -0.63 -15.88
N ILE A 6 3.59 -1.53 -16.53
CA ILE A 6 3.73 -2.93 -16.12
C ILE A 6 4.41 -3.02 -14.75
N LYS A 7 5.53 -2.29 -14.55
CA LYS A 7 6.22 -2.23 -13.25
C LYS A 7 5.30 -1.74 -12.13
N LEU A 8 4.47 -0.73 -12.40
CA LEU A 8 3.53 -0.17 -11.42
C LEU A 8 2.44 -1.18 -11.02
N LYS A 9 1.83 -1.86 -12.02
CA LYS A 9 0.84 -2.93 -11.76
C LYS A 9 1.45 -4.06 -10.94
N PHE A 10 2.67 -4.49 -11.26
CA PHE A 10 3.38 -5.54 -10.55
C PHE A 10 3.69 -5.15 -9.09
N LEU A 11 4.20 -3.93 -8.87
CA LEU A 11 4.46 -3.39 -7.53
C LEU A 11 3.19 -3.33 -6.67
N LYS A 12 2.08 -2.87 -7.24
CA LYS A 12 0.79 -2.77 -6.54
C LYS A 12 0.27 -4.16 -6.15
N SER A 13 0.31 -5.12 -7.07
CA SER A 13 -0.08 -6.50 -6.81
C SER A 13 0.78 -7.13 -5.71
N HIS A 14 2.09 -6.92 -5.75
CA HIS A 14 3.01 -7.45 -4.76
C HIS A 14 2.73 -6.93 -3.34
N ILE A 15 2.48 -5.63 -3.18
CA ILE A 15 2.10 -5.03 -1.90
C ILE A 15 0.76 -5.59 -1.41
N LEU A 16 -0.21 -5.74 -2.32
CA LEU A 16 -1.55 -6.24 -2.01
C LEU A 16 -1.53 -7.68 -1.47
N VAL A 17 -0.55 -8.49 -1.89
CA VAL A 17 -0.40 -9.88 -1.42
C VAL A 17 0.48 -9.98 -0.18
N LEU A 18 1.62 -9.27 -0.14
CA LEU A 18 2.57 -9.38 0.98
C LEU A 18 2.03 -8.83 2.30
N LEU A 19 1.27 -7.74 2.25
CA LEU A 19 0.74 -7.11 3.46
C LEU A 19 -0.23 -8.02 4.23
N PRO A 20 -1.31 -8.59 3.62
CA PRO A 20 -2.19 -9.50 4.34
C PRO A 20 -1.47 -10.78 4.77
N LEU A 21 -0.53 -11.28 3.97
CA LEU A 21 0.28 -12.44 4.35
C LEU A 21 1.10 -12.17 5.62
N GLY A 22 1.76 -11.00 5.69
CA GLY A 22 2.50 -10.57 6.87
C GLY A 22 1.62 -10.45 8.12
N ILE A 23 0.40 -9.91 7.96
CA ILE A 23 -0.58 -9.80 9.04
C ILE A 23 -1.02 -11.19 9.54
N ILE A 24 -1.28 -12.13 8.63
CA ILE A 24 -1.66 -13.51 8.99
C ILE A 24 -0.53 -14.19 9.76
N ILE A 25 0.72 -14.07 9.29
CA ILE A 25 1.90 -14.62 9.98
C ILE A 25 2.03 -14.04 11.39
N LEU A 26 1.85 -12.73 11.55
CA LEU A 26 1.89 -12.07 12.86
C LEU A 26 0.80 -12.60 13.79
N LEU A 27 -0.43 -12.77 13.29
CA LEU A 27 -1.56 -13.19 14.09
C LEU A 27 -1.40 -14.65 14.55
N ILE A 28 -1.08 -15.56 13.62
CA ILE A 28 -0.83 -16.98 13.93
C ILE A 28 0.34 -17.11 14.93
N SER A 29 1.44 -16.40 14.70
CA SER A 29 2.62 -16.49 15.56
C SER A 29 2.38 -15.90 16.94
N SER A 30 1.58 -14.82 17.05
CA SER A 30 1.21 -14.23 18.33
C SER A 30 0.32 -15.16 19.16
N VAL A 31 -0.65 -15.82 18.51
CA VAL A 31 -1.49 -16.84 19.17
C VAL A 31 -0.65 -18.04 19.60
N GLY A 32 0.26 -18.52 18.74
CA GLY A 32 1.20 -19.59 19.07
C GLY A 32 2.08 -19.24 20.27
N LEU A 33 2.63 -18.03 20.28
CA LEU A 33 3.44 -17.51 21.39
C LEU A 33 2.64 -17.49 22.69
N TYR A 34 1.44 -16.92 22.67
CA TYR A 34 0.56 -16.89 23.84
C TYR A 34 0.28 -18.30 24.40
N LYS A 35 -0.06 -19.26 23.53
CA LYS A 35 -0.27 -20.66 23.96
C LYS A 35 0.99 -21.26 24.58
N THR A 36 2.16 -21.08 23.97
CA THR A 36 3.41 -21.63 24.55
C THR A 36 3.73 -21.06 25.93
N THR A 37 3.40 -19.79 26.19
CA THR A 37 3.62 -19.19 27.51
C THR A 37 2.76 -19.78 28.62
N GLN A 38 1.62 -20.40 28.29
CA GLN A 38 0.76 -21.07 29.27
C GLN A 38 1.32 -22.42 29.73
N TYR A 39 2.15 -23.07 28.91
CA TYR A 39 2.70 -24.41 29.19
C TYR A 39 4.15 -24.40 29.70
N LEU A 40 4.81 -23.25 29.67
CA LEU A 40 6.19 -23.11 30.15
C LEU A 40 6.23 -23.00 31.67
N THR A 41 7.01 -23.85 32.33
CA THR A 41 7.24 -23.69 33.77
C THR A 41 8.00 -22.38 34.06
N PRO A 42 7.75 -21.73 35.21
CA PRO A 42 8.49 -20.53 35.57
C PRO A 42 9.99 -20.81 35.58
N THR A 43 10.76 -19.96 34.91
CA THR A 43 12.21 -20.13 34.77
C THR A 43 12.96 -20.15 36.09
N SER A 44 12.39 -19.57 37.15
CA SER A 44 12.92 -19.61 38.51
C SER A 44 11.81 -19.58 39.53
N ILE A 45 11.91 -20.44 40.55
CA ILE A 45 11.10 -20.37 41.76
C ILE A 45 11.96 -19.83 42.91
N SER A 46 11.35 -19.00 43.76
CA SER A 46 11.98 -18.52 44.98
C SER A 46 11.66 -19.49 46.11
N VAL A 47 12.68 -20.09 46.71
CA VAL A 47 12.54 -20.96 47.87
C VAL A 47 12.76 -20.10 49.11
N LYS A 48 11.75 -20.03 49.99
CA LYS A 48 11.87 -19.33 51.28
C LYS A 48 12.85 -20.09 52.17
N GLY A 49 13.65 -19.35 52.94
CA GLY A 49 14.59 -19.97 53.87
C GLY A 49 13.89 -20.79 54.96
N TYR A 50 14.52 -21.87 55.41
CA TYR A 50 13.97 -22.79 56.40
C TYR A 50 15.08 -23.44 57.23
N PHE A 51 14.75 -23.90 58.44
CA PHE A 51 15.64 -24.71 59.26
C PHE A 51 15.47 -26.20 58.92
N ARG A 52 16.58 -26.91 58.72
CA ARG A 52 16.57 -28.38 58.65
C ARG A 52 16.43 -29.00 60.04
N GLY A 53 16.00 -30.25 60.10
CA GLY A 53 15.85 -31.01 61.35
C GLY A 53 17.14 -31.16 62.18
N ASN A 54 18.32 -30.93 61.58
CA ASN A 54 19.61 -30.88 62.26
C ASN A 54 20.01 -29.47 62.75
N GLY A 55 19.10 -28.50 62.72
CA GLY A 55 19.32 -27.12 63.19
C GLY A 55 20.02 -26.19 62.19
N VAL A 56 20.47 -26.68 61.03
CA VAL A 56 21.11 -25.83 60.02
C VAL A 56 20.08 -24.97 59.30
N TYR A 57 20.31 -23.65 59.27
CA TYR A 57 19.49 -22.72 58.49
C TYR A 57 19.88 -22.72 57.02
N ILE A 58 18.89 -22.89 56.15
CA ILE A 58 19.02 -22.71 54.71
C ILE A 58 18.45 -21.35 54.36
N HIS A 59 19.30 -20.50 53.79
CA HIS A 59 18.92 -19.19 53.29
C HIS A 59 17.96 -19.29 52.12
N SER A 60 17.16 -18.25 51.89
CA SER A 60 16.35 -18.16 50.69
C SER A 60 17.23 -18.17 49.44
N TYR A 61 16.82 -18.92 48.42
CA TYR A 61 17.56 -19.02 47.17
C TYR A 61 16.60 -19.21 46.00
N LYS A 62 17.05 -18.83 44.81
CA LYS A 62 16.32 -19.08 43.56
C LYS A 62 16.85 -20.36 42.92
N ARG A 63 15.95 -21.21 42.45
CA ARG A 63 16.30 -22.41 41.67
C ARG A 63 15.30 -22.64 40.55
N ARG A 64 15.65 -23.46 39.57
CA ARG A 64 14.66 -23.99 38.61
C ARG A 64 13.76 -25.01 39.29
N PRO A 65 12.45 -25.06 38.97
CA PRO A 65 11.60 -26.14 39.42
C PRO A 65 12.13 -27.49 38.89
N PRO A 66 12.10 -28.56 39.73
CA PRO A 66 12.52 -29.88 39.29
C PRO A 66 11.63 -30.36 38.13
N GLY A 67 12.21 -31.04 37.14
CA GLY A 67 11.49 -31.59 35.98
C GLY A 67 11.15 -30.59 34.86
N GLY A 68 11.21 -29.28 35.12
CA GLY A 68 10.83 -28.25 34.12
C GLY A 68 11.72 -28.25 32.87
N ALA A 69 13.02 -28.54 33.01
CA ALA A 69 13.96 -28.40 31.90
C ALA A 69 13.71 -29.36 30.71
N LEU A 70 13.31 -30.60 30.97
CA LEU A 70 13.02 -31.58 29.92
C LEU A 70 11.63 -31.37 29.31
N HIS A 71 10.63 -31.03 30.14
CA HIS A 71 9.27 -30.78 29.70
C HIS A 71 9.13 -29.46 28.89
N ASP A 72 9.91 -28.44 29.24
CA ASP A 72 9.84 -27.12 28.60
C ASP A 72 10.56 -27.04 27.25
N ALA A 73 11.48 -27.97 26.95
CA ALA A 73 12.30 -27.97 25.75
C ALA A 73 11.49 -27.77 24.43
N PRO A 74 10.43 -28.56 24.14
CA PRO A 74 9.63 -28.36 22.93
C PRO A 74 8.93 -26.98 22.90
N PHE A 75 8.42 -26.51 24.05
CA PHE A 75 7.75 -25.22 24.14
C PHE A 75 8.71 -24.03 23.98
N GLN A 76 9.96 -24.18 24.43
CA GLN A 76 11.01 -23.18 24.21
C GLN A 76 11.37 -23.07 22.72
N SER A 77 11.51 -24.20 22.01
CA SER A 77 11.76 -24.19 20.57
C SER A 77 10.61 -23.53 19.81
N ILE A 78 9.36 -23.88 20.11
CA ILE A 78 8.18 -23.27 19.47
C ILE A 78 8.11 -21.78 19.79
N LYS A 79 8.36 -21.38 21.04
CA LYS A 79 8.44 -19.96 21.43
C LYS A 79 9.45 -19.20 20.59
N MET A 80 10.65 -19.74 20.40
CA MET A 80 11.68 -19.13 19.55
C MET A 80 11.25 -19.02 18.10
N ILE A 81 10.65 -20.07 17.54
CA ILE A 81 10.11 -20.05 16.16
C ILE A 81 9.03 -18.97 16.02
N CYS A 82 8.08 -18.89 16.96
CA CYS A 82 7.04 -17.86 16.96
C CYS A 82 7.63 -16.45 17.06
N LEU A 83 8.64 -16.22 17.90
CA LEU A 83 9.32 -14.93 18.00
C LEU A 83 10.03 -14.55 16.69
N CYS A 84 10.76 -15.48 16.08
CA CYS A 84 11.39 -15.26 14.78
C CYS A 84 10.35 -14.95 13.69
N ALA A 85 9.23 -15.67 13.68
CA ALA A 85 8.14 -15.44 12.74
C ALA A 85 7.46 -14.07 12.95
N ILE A 86 7.30 -13.61 14.19
CA ILE A 86 6.81 -12.26 14.50
C ILE A 86 7.78 -11.21 13.94
N LEU A 87 9.08 -11.35 14.20
CA LEU A 87 10.08 -10.41 13.67
C LEU A 87 10.06 -10.37 12.15
N ALA A 88 10.01 -11.53 11.48
CA ALA A 88 9.91 -11.62 10.04
C ALA A 88 8.62 -10.95 9.52
N GLY A 89 7.48 -11.18 10.19
CA GLY A 89 6.20 -10.56 9.86
C GLY A 89 6.24 -9.03 9.97
N ILE A 90 6.86 -8.48 11.01
CA ILE A 90 7.05 -7.03 11.18
C ILE A 90 7.86 -6.47 10.01
N VAL A 91 8.99 -7.11 9.67
CA VAL A 91 9.85 -6.66 8.55
C VAL A 91 9.08 -6.65 7.23
N VAL A 92 8.31 -7.70 6.93
CA VAL A 92 7.50 -7.78 5.70
C VAL A 92 6.41 -6.70 5.67
N CYS A 93 5.72 -6.46 6.78
CA CYS A 93 4.70 -5.42 6.89
C CYS A 93 5.32 -4.03 6.73
N SER A 94 6.40 -3.73 7.46
CA SER A 94 7.12 -2.45 7.35
C SER A 94 7.62 -2.20 5.94
N TYR A 95 8.23 -3.19 5.30
CA TYR A 95 8.66 -3.10 3.90
C TYR A 95 7.49 -2.80 2.96
N SER A 96 6.37 -3.50 3.12
CA SER A 96 5.17 -3.29 2.29
C SER A 96 4.60 -1.88 2.45
N ILE A 97 4.54 -1.35 3.69
CA ILE A 97 4.07 0.01 3.97
C ILE A 97 5.02 1.06 3.39
N ILE A 98 6.33 0.90 3.54
CA ILE A 98 7.33 1.82 2.97
C ILE A 98 7.20 1.85 1.45
N ARG A 99 7.05 0.69 0.82
CA ARG A 99 6.87 0.59 -0.64
C ARG A 99 5.55 1.20 -1.09
N PHE A 100 4.47 1.02 -0.34
CA PHE A 100 3.18 1.65 -0.60
C PHE A 100 3.28 3.17 -0.53
N LYS A 101 3.89 3.71 0.54
CA LYS A 101 4.12 5.16 0.68
C LYS A 101 4.97 5.70 -0.46
N LYS A 102 6.04 5.01 -0.84
CA LYS A 102 6.89 5.41 -1.97
C LYS A 102 6.12 5.38 -3.30
N LEU A 103 5.28 4.37 -3.53
CA LEU A 103 4.43 4.30 -4.71
C LEU A 103 3.44 5.47 -4.79
N ASN A 104 2.82 5.82 -3.66
CA ASN A 104 1.85 6.90 -3.58
C ASN A 104 2.49 8.29 -3.62
N SER A 105 3.71 8.42 -3.06
CA SER A 105 4.47 9.67 -3.03
C SER A 105 5.20 9.97 -4.34
N ASN A 106 5.53 8.94 -5.12
CA ASN A 106 6.16 9.17 -6.41
C ASN A 106 5.13 9.80 -7.34
N ASN A 107 5.44 10.98 -7.89
CA ASN A 107 4.74 11.63 -9.01
C ASN A 107 4.67 10.78 -10.29
N LEU A 108 4.92 9.47 -10.22
CA LEU A 108 4.93 8.54 -11.33
C LEU A 108 3.58 8.47 -12.04
N LEU A 109 2.48 8.64 -11.30
CA LEU A 109 1.16 8.80 -11.89
C LEU A 109 1.06 10.12 -12.67
N GLY A 110 1.61 11.20 -12.11
CA GLY A 110 1.71 12.50 -12.79
C GLY A 110 2.62 12.48 -14.02
N GLU A 111 3.76 11.79 -13.97
CA GLU A 111 4.67 11.60 -15.09
C GLU A 111 4.03 10.75 -16.20
N ILE A 112 3.35 9.64 -15.85
CA ILE A 112 2.62 8.84 -16.84
C ILE A 112 1.48 9.67 -17.45
N LYS A 113 0.77 10.45 -16.64
CA LYS A 113 -0.29 11.34 -17.13
C LYS A 113 0.28 12.37 -18.10
N LYS A 114 1.40 13.02 -17.75
CA LYS A 114 2.14 13.96 -18.62
C LYS A 114 2.62 13.29 -19.92
N ASP A 115 3.21 12.10 -19.84
CA ASP A 115 3.68 11.34 -21.01
C ASP A 115 2.51 11.02 -21.97
N ILE A 116 1.36 10.57 -21.43
CA ILE A 116 0.16 10.27 -22.23
C ILE A 116 -0.40 11.56 -22.87
N ILE A 117 -0.53 12.64 -22.10
CA ILE A 117 -1.03 13.93 -22.62
C ILE A 117 -0.12 14.45 -23.74
N GLN A 118 1.21 14.38 -23.57
CA GLN A 118 2.16 14.78 -24.60
C GLN A 118 2.05 13.91 -25.86
N HIS A 119 1.81 12.60 -25.70
CA HIS A 119 1.64 11.70 -26.84
C HIS A 119 0.37 12.02 -27.62
N ILE A 120 -0.76 12.19 -26.91
CA ILE A 120 -2.04 12.59 -27.51
C ILE A 120 -1.91 13.95 -28.21
N ARG A 121 -1.27 14.95 -27.57
CA ARG A 121 -1.04 16.27 -28.18
C ARG A 121 -0.28 16.14 -29.51
N LYS A 122 0.84 15.39 -29.54
CA LYS A 122 1.61 15.19 -30.78
C LYS A 122 0.79 14.51 -31.87
N GLU A 123 -0.01 13.51 -31.52
CA GLU A 123 -0.82 12.79 -32.49
C GLU A 123 -1.94 13.67 -33.07
N PHE A 124 -2.55 14.54 -32.24
CA PHE A 124 -3.54 15.52 -32.67
C PHE A 124 -2.94 16.63 -33.55
N GLU A 125 -1.78 17.17 -33.18
CA GLU A 125 -1.05 18.17 -33.98
C GLU A 125 -0.70 17.64 -35.37
N LEU A 126 -0.35 16.35 -35.48
CA LEU A 126 -0.07 15.70 -36.75
C LEU A 126 -1.33 15.48 -37.62
N LYS A 127 -2.48 15.17 -37.02
CA LYS A 127 -3.71 14.83 -37.75
C LYS A 127 -4.58 16.05 -38.12
N LEU A 128 -4.56 17.12 -37.34
CA LEU A 128 -5.43 18.30 -37.53
C LEU A 128 -4.67 19.62 -37.24
N PRO A 129 -3.73 20.03 -38.11
CA PRO A 129 -2.88 21.21 -37.87
C PRO A 129 -3.65 22.54 -37.76
N ASN A 130 -4.88 22.62 -38.29
CA ASN A 130 -5.66 23.86 -38.34
C ASN A 130 -6.83 23.96 -37.35
N ASN A 131 -7.11 22.92 -36.53
CA ASN A 131 -8.27 22.95 -35.63
C ASN A 131 -7.89 23.37 -34.20
N LYS A 132 -7.63 24.67 -34.01
CA LYS A 132 -7.26 25.27 -32.71
C LYS A 132 -8.29 25.01 -31.59
N LYS A 133 -9.56 24.78 -31.93
CA LYS A 133 -10.62 24.50 -30.95
C LYS A 133 -10.46 23.12 -30.29
N ALA A 134 -10.08 22.10 -31.05
CA ALA A 134 -9.85 20.74 -30.53
C ALA A 134 -8.62 20.65 -29.61
N LEU A 135 -7.61 21.49 -29.86
CA LEU A 135 -6.41 21.59 -29.02
C LEU A 135 -6.72 22.25 -27.66
N PHE A 136 -7.66 23.19 -27.64
CA PHE A 136 -8.12 23.87 -26.42
C PHE A 136 -8.95 22.96 -25.50
N SER A 137 -9.83 22.12 -26.06
CA SER A 137 -10.60 21.15 -25.26
C SER A 137 -9.73 20.07 -24.63
N LEU A 138 -8.71 19.58 -25.34
CA LEU A 138 -7.69 18.67 -24.80
C LEU A 138 -6.87 19.28 -23.66
N TYR A 139 -6.49 20.56 -23.78
CA TYR A 139 -5.81 21.29 -22.71
C TYR A 139 -6.67 21.37 -21.45
N TYR A 140 -7.96 21.67 -21.60
CA TYR A 140 -8.92 21.76 -20.49
C TYR A 140 -9.12 20.41 -19.79
N ILE A 141 -9.25 19.31 -20.55
CA ILE A 141 -9.37 17.94 -20.00
C ILE A 141 -8.08 17.52 -19.28
N SER A 142 -6.92 17.91 -19.81
CA SER A 142 -5.62 17.54 -19.22
C SER A 142 -5.38 18.16 -17.83
N ASN A 143 -5.94 19.35 -17.60
CA ASN A 143 -5.79 20.14 -16.37
C ASN A 143 -7.01 20.07 -15.43
N TYR A 144 -8.03 19.29 -15.79
CA TYR A 144 -9.30 19.23 -15.05
C TYR A 144 -9.13 18.82 -13.57
N ASP A 145 -8.22 17.90 -13.27
CA ASP A 145 -7.95 17.45 -11.89
C ASP A 145 -7.18 18.49 -11.04
N GLU A 146 -6.50 19.45 -11.67
CA GLU A 146 -5.67 20.47 -10.97
C GLU A 146 -6.50 21.72 -10.63
N TYR A 147 -7.65 21.93 -11.30
CA TYR A 147 -8.49 23.12 -11.17
C TYR A 147 -9.75 22.96 -10.29
N HIS A 148 -10.03 21.76 -9.79
CA HIS A 148 -11.18 21.51 -8.89
C HIS A 148 -11.09 22.17 -7.50
N ALA A 149 -10.02 22.91 -7.20
CA ALA A 149 -9.94 23.78 -6.01
C ALA A 149 -10.43 25.23 -6.25
N GLU A 150 -10.54 25.69 -7.51
CA GLU A 150 -10.90 27.08 -7.88
C GLU A 150 -12.12 27.17 -8.84
N GLU A 151 -12.90 26.10 -8.90
CA GLU A 151 -13.86 25.83 -9.97
C GLU A 151 -15.01 26.85 -10.12
N ASN A 152 -15.35 27.60 -9.07
CA ASN A 152 -16.51 28.50 -9.12
C ASN A 152 -16.25 29.89 -9.71
N ARG A 153 -15.00 30.36 -9.82
CA ARG A 153 -14.73 31.71 -10.37
C ARG A 153 -14.42 31.69 -11.87
N PHE A 154 -13.77 30.65 -12.36
CA PHE A 154 -13.32 30.62 -13.76
C PHE A 154 -14.43 30.20 -14.74
N ILE A 155 -15.31 29.25 -14.36
CA ILE A 155 -16.46 28.85 -15.20
C ILE A 155 -17.42 30.02 -15.44
N ILE A 156 -17.58 30.92 -14.46
CA ILE A 156 -18.41 32.12 -14.57
C ILE A 156 -17.77 33.15 -15.52
N SER A 157 -16.46 33.39 -15.39
CA SER A 157 -15.70 34.26 -16.30
C SER A 157 -15.69 33.76 -17.74
N PHE A 158 -15.65 32.44 -17.94
CA PHE A 158 -15.60 31.85 -19.28
C PHE A 158 -16.99 31.84 -19.95
N LYS A 159 -18.05 31.54 -19.20
CA LYS A 159 -19.43 31.73 -19.68
C LYS A 159 -19.69 33.18 -20.05
N SER A 160 -19.21 34.16 -19.28
CA SER A 160 -19.44 35.57 -19.62
C SER A 160 -18.65 36.05 -20.85
N GLN A 161 -17.48 35.47 -21.12
CA GLN A 161 -16.63 35.90 -22.23
C GLN A 161 -17.01 35.25 -23.58
N TYR A 162 -17.71 34.11 -23.56
CA TYR A 162 -18.05 33.34 -24.76
C TYR A 162 -19.55 33.02 -24.94
N ALA A 163 -20.43 33.48 -24.03
CA ALA A 163 -21.88 33.28 -24.14
C ALA A 163 -22.48 33.71 -25.48
N ASP A 164 -21.89 34.71 -26.16
CA ASP A 164 -22.41 35.20 -27.44
C ASP A 164 -21.89 34.47 -28.69
N LYS A 165 -20.94 33.51 -28.57
CA LYS A 165 -20.29 32.90 -29.75
C LYS A 165 -20.09 31.38 -29.75
N THR A 166 -20.58 30.63 -28.76
CA THR A 166 -20.40 29.18 -28.74
C THR A 166 -21.72 28.41 -28.68
N ALA A 167 -22.34 28.22 -29.84
CA ALA A 167 -22.90 26.91 -30.14
C ALA A 167 -21.70 25.96 -30.38
N LEU A 168 -21.16 25.39 -29.31
CA LEU A 168 -20.52 24.09 -29.46
C LEU A 168 -21.69 23.12 -29.63
N ASP A 169 -21.81 22.53 -30.82
CA ASP A 169 -22.84 21.53 -31.05
C ASP A 169 -22.56 20.35 -30.11
N PHE A 170 -23.58 19.88 -29.39
CA PHE A 170 -23.42 18.82 -28.40
C PHE A 170 -22.86 17.53 -29.03
N ASP A 171 -23.03 17.39 -30.35
CA ASP A 171 -22.49 16.30 -31.16
C ASP A 171 -20.94 16.25 -31.18
N ASP A 172 -20.25 17.39 -31.09
CA ASP A 172 -18.78 17.42 -31.03
C ASP A 172 -18.25 16.89 -29.69
N LEU A 173 -19.01 17.11 -28.61
CA LEU A 173 -18.69 16.61 -27.27
C LEU A 173 -18.94 15.10 -27.16
N ASP A 174 -20.02 14.60 -27.74
CA ASP A 174 -20.31 13.16 -27.78
C ASP A 174 -19.31 12.43 -28.69
N TYR A 175 -18.89 13.04 -29.80
CA TYR A 175 -17.84 12.53 -30.67
C TYR A 175 -16.49 12.41 -29.94
N LEU A 176 -16.06 13.48 -29.24
CA LEU A 176 -14.82 13.44 -28.47
C LEU A 176 -14.87 12.40 -27.34
N LYS A 177 -16.02 12.24 -26.69
CA LYS A 177 -16.22 11.21 -25.66
C LYS A 177 -16.12 9.80 -26.23
N LYS A 178 -16.79 9.53 -27.37
CA LYS A 178 -16.71 8.23 -28.07
C LYS A 178 -15.30 7.94 -28.58
N LEU A 179 -14.59 8.95 -29.07
CA LEU A 179 -13.20 8.82 -29.52
C LEU A 179 -12.28 8.43 -28.34
N PHE A 180 -12.45 9.09 -27.20
CA PHE A 180 -11.70 8.79 -25.98
C PHE A 180 -12.00 7.39 -25.45
N GLU A 181 -13.28 7.01 -25.38
CA GLU A 181 -13.71 5.67 -24.97
C GLU A 181 -13.18 4.58 -25.91
N SER A 182 -13.19 4.82 -27.23
CA SER A 182 -12.64 3.90 -28.24
C SER A 182 -11.13 3.70 -28.08
N PHE A 183 -10.39 4.80 -27.87
CA PHE A 183 -8.95 4.75 -27.68
C PHE A 183 -8.58 3.97 -26.40
N VAL A 184 -9.26 4.26 -25.30
CA VAL A 184 -9.10 3.53 -24.03
C VAL A 184 -9.43 2.04 -24.20
N LYS A 185 -10.49 1.69 -24.93
CA LYS A 185 -10.86 0.28 -25.21
C LYS A 185 -9.81 -0.43 -26.05
N HIS A 186 -9.23 0.26 -27.03
CA HIS A 186 -8.25 -0.34 -27.94
C HIS A 186 -6.90 -0.56 -27.26
N GLU A 187 -6.51 0.34 -26.36
CA GLU A 187 -5.22 0.31 -25.67
C GLU A 187 -5.23 -0.60 -24.43
N ILE A 188 -6.40 -0.83 -23.81
CA ILE A 188 -6.58 -1.82 -22.73
C ILE A 188 -6.57 -3.27 -23.27
N ARG A 189 -6.88 -3.48 -24.55
CA ARG A 189 -6.92 -4.80 -25.20
C ARG A 189 -5.59 -5.26 -25.81
N LYS A 190 -4.56 -4.41 -25.87
CA LYS A 190 -3.21 -4.74 -26.34
C LYS A 190 -2.23 -4.85 -25.17
#